data_AF-A0A5N5ULC5-F1
#
_entry.id   AF-A0A5N5ULC5-F1
#
_cell.length_a   1.000
_cell.length_b   1.000
_cell.length_c   1.000
_cell.angle_alpha   90.00
_cell.angle_beta   90.00
_cell.angle_gamma   90.00
#
_symmetry.space_group_name_H-M   'P 1'
#
loop_
_entity.id
_entity.type
_entity.pdbx_description
1 polymer ?
#
loop_
_entity_poly.entity_id
_entity_poly.type
_entity_poly.pdbx_seq_one_letter_code
_entity_poly.pdbx_strand_id
1 'polypeptide(L)' 'MVVSYAILAVDLEAITGTAFGLSYILLFAGAAYSLALTPFVVLTAYVLRVATVARNTVSSGPFILAHEEADVETKE' A
#
# COMPACT_ATOMS: atom_id res chain seq x y z
N MET A 1 -17.77 -3.93 -8.65
CA MET A 1 -18.54 -2.70 -8.96
C MET A 1 -17.85 -1.85 -10.02
N VAL A 2 -16.62 -1.36 -9.81
CA VAL A 2 -15.93 -0.52 -10.82
C VAL A 2 -15.66 -1.23 -12.16
N VAL A 3 -15.24 -2.51 -12.11
CA VAL A 3 -14.98 -3.31 -13.32
C VAL A 3 -16.25 -3.56 -14.12
N SER A 4 -17.38 -3.81 -13.45
CA SER A 4 -18.68 -4.03 -14.08
C SER A 4 -19.19 -2.76 -14.78
N TYR A 5 -18.99 -1.59 -14.17
CA TYR A 5 -19.37 -0.31 -14.75
C TYR A 5 -18.47 0.06 -15.94
N ALA A 6 -17.18 -0.23 -15.84
CA ALA A 6 -16.22 -0.03 -16.93
C ALA A 6 -16.60 -0.86 -18.17
N ILE A 7 -17.07 -2.09 -17.99
CA ILE A 7 -17.51 -2.96 -19.09
C ILE A 7 -18.84 -2.47 -19.69
N LEU A 8 -19.80 -1.99 -18.88
CA LEU A 8 -21.08 -1.45 -19.37
C LEU A 8 -20.96 -0.10 -20.09
N ALA A 9 -19.95 0.70 -19.77
CA ALA A 9 -19.68 1.98 -20.42
C ALA A 9 -19.02 1.83 -21.81
N VAL A 10 -18.49 0.64 -22.12
CA VAL A 10 -17.88 0.33 -23.42
C VAL A 10 -18.91 -0.36 -24.29
N ASP A 11 -19.36 0.35 -25.33
CA ASP A 11 -20.09 -0.26 -26.44
C ASP A 11 -19.09 -1.11 -27.27
N LEU A 12 -19.22 -2.43 -27.17
CA LEU A 12 -18.29 -3.42 -27.73
C LEU A 12 -18.28 -3.41 -29.28
N GLU A 13 -19.33 -2.90 -29.93
CA GLU A 13 -19.43 -2.81 -31.40
C GLU A 13 -18.88 -1.50 -31.96
N ALA A 14 -18.83 -0.42 -31.17
CA ALA A 14 -18.45 0.91 -31.65
C ALA A 14 -16.92 1.13 -31.76
N ILE A 15 -16.11 0.31 -31.08
CA ILE A 15 -14.65 0.50 -30.98
C ILE A 15 -13.91 -0.67 -31.63
N THR A 16 -14.03 -0.79 -32.94
CA THR A 16 -13.17 -1.65 -33.76
C THR A 16 -11.93 -0.87 -34.16
N GLY A 17 -10.87 -0.95 -33.35
CA GLY A 17 -9.62 -0.22 -33.59
C GLY A 17 -8.44 -0.77 -32.80
N THR A 18 -7.24 -0.56 -33.34
CA THR A 18 -5.96 -0.87 -32.68
C THR A 18 -5.19 0.42 -32.44
N ALA A 19 -4.65 0.59 -31.23
CA ALA A 19 -3.81 1.73 -30.88
C ALA A 19 -2.50 1.14 -30.41
N PHE A 20 -1.38 1.66 -30.92
CA PHE A 20 -0.06 1.11 -30.59
C PHE A 20 0.11 -0.39 -30.93
N GLY A 21 -0.72 -0.93 -31.85
CA GLY A 21 -0.75 -2.35 -32.18
C GLY A 21 -1.49 -3.23 -31.16
N LEU A 22 -2.07 -2.64 -30.11
CA LEU A 22 -2.92 -3.32 -29.13
C LEU A 22 -4.40 -3.00 -29.37
N SER A 23 -5.27 -3.97 -29.11
CA SER A 23 -6.72 -3.76 -29.13
C SER A 23 -7.13 -2.79 -28.02
N TYR A 24 -8.04 -1.85 -28.32
CA TYR A 24 -8.52 -0.85 -27.36
C TYR A 24 -9.14 -1.50 -26.11
N ILE A 25 -9.78 -2.67 -26.29
CA ILE A 25 -10.31 -3.49 -25.19
C ILE A 25 -9.21 -3.89 -24.20
N LEU A 26 -8.02 -4.20 -24.69
CA LEU A 26 -6.90 -4.63 -23.87
C LEU A 26 -6.33 -3.46 -23.06
N LEU A 27 -6.20 -2.30 -23.70
CA LEU A 27 -5.74 -1.07 -23.06
C LEU A 27 -6.73 -0.61 -21.98
N PHE A 28 -8.02 -0.65 -22.28
CA PHE A 28 -9.06 -0.28 -21.34
C PHE A 28 -9.13 -1.23 -20.14
N ALA A 29 -9.07 -2.55 -20.38
CA ALA A 29 -9.02 -3.54 -19.30
C ALA A 29 -7.79 -3.34 -18.41
N GLY A 30 -6.62 -3.06 -19.00
CA GLY A 30 -5.39 -2.77 -18.25
C GLY A 30 -5.49 -1.49 -17.41
N ALA A 31 -6.08 -0.42 -17.95
CA ALA A 31 -6.32 0.82 -17.24
C ALA A 31 -7.30 0.63 -16.07
N ALA A 32 -8.43 -0.05 -16.30
CA ALA A 32 -9.41 -0.35 -15.26
C ALA A 32 -8.81 -1.23 -14.15
N TYR A 33 -8.01 -2.23 -14.50
CA TYR A 33 -7.31 -3.09 -13.56
C TYR A 33 -6.29 -2.31 -12.71
N SER A 34 -5.52 -1.43 -13.34
CA SER A 34 -4.57 -0.55 -12.64
C SER A 34 -5.27 0.38 -11.65
N LEU A 35 -6.43 0.92 -12.04
CA LEU A 35 -7.24 1.78 -11.17
C LEU A 35 -7.83 0.99 -9.99
N ALA A 36 -8.23 -0.26 -10.21
CA ALA A 36 -8.71 -1.15 -9.16
C ALA A 36 -7.61 -1.58 -8.18
N LEU A 37 -6.36 -1.74 -8.66
CA LEU A 37 -5.20 -2.07 -7.82
C LEU A 37 -4.64 -0.86 -7.07
N THR A 38 -4.84 0.36 -7.57
CA THR A 38 -4.31 1.60 -6.98
C THR A 38 -4.52 1.69 -5.46
N PRO A 39 -5.73 1.52 -4.90
CA PRO A 39 -5.93 1.62 -3.44
C PRO A 39 -5.18 0.54 -2.66
N PHE A 40 -5.03 -0.66 -3.22
CA PHE A 40 -4.25 -1.74 -2.60
C PHE A 40 -2.76 -1.46 -2.61
N VAL A 41 -2.22 -0.92 -3.71
CA VAL A 41 -0.81 -0.53 -3.79
C VAL A 41 -0.49 0.58 -2.81
N VAL A 42 -1.37 1.58 -2.67
CA VAL A 42 -1.22 2.65 -1.66
C VAL A 42 -1.22 2.09 -0.25
N LEU A 43 -2.15 1.19 0.07
CA LEU A 43 -2.18 0.51 1.37
C LEU A 43 -0.88 -0.25 1.64
N THR A 44 -0.42 -1.05 0.67
CA THR A 44 0.83 -1.82 0.79
C THR A 44 2.03 -0.90 0.96
N ALA A 45 2.15 0.17 0.17
CA ALA A 45 3.23 1.14 0.30
C ALA A 45 3.23 1.83 1.67
N TYR A 46 2.05 2.15 2.20
CA TYR A 46 1.89 2.71 3.54
C TYR A 46 2.38 1.72 4.60
N VAL A 47 1.96 0.46 4.52
CA VAL A 47 2.41 -0.59 5.44
C VAL A 47 3.93 -0.76 5.38
N LEU A 48 4.53 -0.82 4.17
CA LEU A 48 5.98 -0.91 4.01
C LEU A 48 6.71 0.32 4.58
N ARG A 49 6.15 1.51 4.45
CA ARG A 49 6.70 2.73 5.06
C ARG A 49 6.68 2.65 6.58
N VAL A 50 5.54 2.27 7.17
CA VAL A 50 5.41 2.11 8.62
C VAL A 50 6.34 1.00 9.11
N ALA A 51 6.41 -0.12 8.41
CA ALA A 51 7.36 -1.19 8.70
C ALA A 51 8.78 -0.64 8.70
N THR A 52 9.18 0.13 7.68
CA THR A 52 10.52 0.75 7.60
C THR A 52 10.84 1.65 8.79
N VAL A 53 9.86 2.42 9.28
CA VAL A 53 10.00 3.23 10.51
C VAL A 53 10.09 2.32 11.73
N ALA A 54 9.23 1.31 11.83
CA ALA A 54 9.20 0.36 12.95
C ALA A 54 10.50 -0.44 13.08
N ARG A 55 11.11 -0.91 11.98
CA ARG A 55 12.45 -1.55 12.05
C ARG A 55 13.52 -0.58 12.57
N ASN A 56 13.42 0.72 12.29
CA ASN A 56 14.33 1.71 12.87
C ASN A 56 14.05 1.97 14.36
N THR A 57 12.82 1.79 14.86
CA THR A 57 12.48 2.01 16.29
C THR A 57 12.58 0.74 17.13
N VAL A 58 12.39 -0.45 16.56
CA VAL A 58 12.67 -1.72 17.25
C VAL A 58 14.17 -1.83 17.59
N SER A 59 15.03 -1.18 16.81
CA SER A 59 16.45 -0.99 17.13
C SER A 59 16.70 -0.07 18.34
N SER A 60 15.73 0.73 18.79
CA SER A 60 15.89 1.61 19.96
C SER A 60 15.76 0.87 21.31
N GLY A 61 15.41 -0.42 21.29
CA GLY A 61 15.28 -1.24 22.50
C GLY A 61 14.01 -0.92 23.31
N PRO A 62 13.45 -1.90 24.06
CA PRO A 62 12.40 -1.60 25.02
C PRO A 62 12.93 -0.56 26.00
N PHE A 63 12.16 0.48 26.31
CA PHE A 63 12.52 1.43 27.35
C PHE A 63 12.69 0.68 28.68
N ILE A 64 13.93 0.29 29.01
CA ILE A 64 14.30 -0.27 30.30
C ILE A 64 14.50 0.94 31.20
N LEU A 65 13.42 1.36 31.85
CA LEU A 65 13.53 2.16 33.07
C LEU A 65 14.01 1.19 34.15
N ALA A 66 15.33 1.10 34.35
CA ALA A 66 15.88 0.55 35.58
C ALA A 66 15.47 1.53 36.70
N HIS A 67 14.42 1.20 37.42
CA HIS A 67 14.06 1.89 38.65
C HIS A 67 15.18 1.61 39.64
N GLU A 68 16.12 2.54 39.73
CA GLU A 68 16.89 2.91 40.92
C GLU A 68 17.01 1.81 42.00
N GLU A 69 17.73 0.73 41.68
CA GLU A 69 18.30 -0.19 42.67
C GLU A 69 19.62 0.36 43.24
N ALA A 70 19.95 1.63 42.95
CA ALA A 70 21.07 2.32 43.55
C ALA A 70 20.66 2.86 44.92
N ASP A 71 20.86 2.01 45.92
CA ASP A 71 21.83 2.37 46.94
C ASP A 71 21.58 3.72 47.63
N VAL A 72 20.56 3.73 48.50
CA VAL A 72 20.70 4.46 49.77
C VAL A 72 21.06 3.43 50.83
N GLU A 73 22.26 2.88 50.67
CA GLU A 73 23.06 2.44 51.80
C GLU A 73 23.15 3.60 52.80
N THR A 74 22.87 3.26 54.06
CA THR A 74 23.44 3.91 55.23
C THR A 74 23.33 5.43 55.27
N LYS A 75 22.26 5.91 55.91
CA LYS A 75 22.38 7.10 56.73
C LYS A 75 21.88 6.79 58.13
N GLU A 76 22.84 6.91 59.05
CA GLU A 76 22.78 6.70 60.49
C GLU A 76 21.55 7.29 61.21
#